data_AF-A0A3C0C4U9-F1
#
_entry.id   AF-A0A3C0C4U9-F1
#
_cell.length_a   1.000
_cell.length_b   1.000
_cell.length_c   1.000
_cell.angle_alpha   90.00
_cell.angle_beta   90.00
_cell.angle_gamma   90.00
#
_symmetry.space_group_name_H-M   'P 1'
#
loop_
_entity.id
_entity.type
_entity.pdbx_description
1 polymer ?
#
loop_
_entity_poly.entity_id
_entity_poly.type
_entity_poly.pdbx_seq_one_letter_code
_entity_poly.pdbx_strand_id
1 'polypeptide(L)'
;ITWPIFHGGAIRNNIKVQTARQEQYLAAYEQTVLNAVAEVRNALTAEMEERKRNEALRKGIDAAQTALEVANDKYRNGLTDFNNVINAQRSLLILSEARAISDGQITSNTVRLFKALGGGWAPLSEEYESAQAKK
;
A
#
# COMPACT_ATOMS: atom_id res chain seq x y z
N ILE A 1 -29.75 -35.14 38.82
CA ILE A 1 -29.35 -33.73 38.98
C ILE A 1 -28.18 -33.69 39.95
N THR A 2 -27.00 -33.27 39.50
CA THR A 2 -25.78 -33.16 40.31
C THR A 2 -25.49 -31.69 40.56
N TRP A 3 -25.68 -31.23 41.79
CA TRP A 3 -25.34 -29.87 42.21
C TRP A 3 -24.09 -29.94 43.08
N PRO A 4 -22.93 -29.49 42.58
CA PRO A 4 -21.73 -29.47 43.38
C PRO A 4 -21.74 -28.28 44.35
N ILE A 5 -21.82 -28.57 45.65
CA ILE A 5 -21.94 -27.56 46.71
C ILE A 5 -20.56 -27.06 47.18
N PHE A 6 -19.51 -27.89 47.09
CA PHE A 6 -18.15 -27.55 47.54
C PHE A 6 -17.10 -27.88 46.47
N HIS A 7 -16.75 -26.89 45.64
CA HIS A 7 -15.60 -26.93 44.73
C HIS A 7 -14.53 -25.86 45.05
N GLY A 8 -14.48 -25.35 46.28
CA GLY A 8 -13.44 -24.41 46.71
C GLY A 8 -13.30 -23.15 45.82
N GLY A 9 -14.37 -22.71 45.17
CA GLY A 9 -14.34 -21.58 44.23
C GLY A 9 -13.96 -21.92 42.79
N ALA A 10 -13.70 -23.19 42.43
CA ALA A 10 -13.27 -23.58 41.08
C ALA A 10 -14.27 -23.19 39.98
N ILE A 11 -15.59 -23.26 40.24
CA ILE A 11 -16.61 -22.79 39.28
C ILE A 11 -16.48 -21.29 39.04
N ARG A 12 -16.32 -20.49 40.11
CA ARG A 12 -16.13 -19.03 40.00
C ARG A 12 -14.81 -18.68 39.29
N ASN A 13 -13.74 -19.43 39.57
CA ASN A 13 -12.45 -19.25 38.88
C ASN A 13 -12.54 -19.64 37.40
N ASN A 14 -13.26 -20.71 37.05
CA ASN A 14 -13.47 -21.07 35.65
C ASN A 14 -14.29 -20.00 34.92
N ILE A 15 -15.35 -19.47 35.55
CA ILE A 15 -16.11 -18.33 34.98
C ILE A 15 -15.17 -17.14 34.74
N LYS A 16 -14.32 -16.77 35.71
CA LYS A 16 -13.32 -15.69 35.53
C LYS A 16 -12.38 -15.96 34.36
N VAL A 17 -11.89 -17.19 34.20
CA VAL A 17 -11.01 -17.57 33.07
C VAL A 17 -11.76 -17.45 31.74
N GLN A 18 -13.02 -17.91 31.66
CA GLN A 18 -13.81 -17.78 30.43
C GLN A 18 -14.13 -16.31 30.11
N THR A 19 -14.45 -15.49 31.11
CA THR A 19 -14.67 -14.05 30.94
C THR A 19 -13.40 -13.34 30.45
N ALA A 20 -12.24 -13.60 31.07
CA ALA A 20 -10.97 -13.03 30.63
C ALA A 20 -10.61 -13.46 29.20
N ARG A 21 -10.92 -14.70 28.82
CA ARG A 21 -10.73 -15.19 27.44
C ARG A 21 -11.66 -14.49 26.45
N GLN A 22 -12.91 -14.22 26.84
CA GLN A 22 -13.85 -13.45 26.02
C GLN A 22 -13.34 -12.01 25.82
N GLU A 23 -12.88 -11.35 26.89
CA GLU A 23 -12.28 -10.01 26.82
C GLU A 23 -11.05 -10.00 25.90
N GLN A 24 -10.21 -11.05 25.98
CA GLN A 24 -9.06 -11.21 25.08
C GLN A 24 -9.48 -11.30 23.60
N TYR A 25 -10.53 -12.07 23.29
CA TYR A 25 -11.02 -12.19 21.91
C TYR A 25 -11.64 -10.88 21.41
N LEU A 26 -12.36 -10.15 22.28
CA LEU A 26 -12.89 -8.83 21.93
C LEU A 26 -11.75 -7.85 21.61
N ALA A 27 -10.73 -7.78 22.46
CA ALA A 27 -9.57 -6.93 22.22
C ALA A 27 -8.81 -7.32 20.93
N ALA A 28 -8.68 -8.62 20.64
CA ALA A 28 -8.07 -9.09 19.40
C ALA A 28 -8.88 -8.70 18.15
N TYR A 29 -10.21 -8.74 18.25
CA TYR A 29 -11.10 -8.27 17.18
C TYR A 29 -10.96 -6.77 16.96
N GLU A 30 -11.02 -5.97 18.04
CA GLU A 30 -10.84 -4.52 17.98
C GLU A 30 -9.48 -4.14 17.36
N GLN A 31 -8.40 -4.80 17.79
CA GLN A 31 -7.07 -4.61 17.22
C GLN A 31 -7.03 -4.92 15.72
N THR A 32 -7.71 -5.99 15.29
CA THR A 32 -7.77 -6.39 13.87
C THR A 32 -8.48 -5.31 13.03
N VAL A 33 -9.60 -4.79 13.52
CA VAL A 33 -10.35 -3.71 12.85
C VAL A 33 -9.51 -2.43 12.78
N LEU A 34 -8.85 -2.05 13.88
CA LEU A 34 -7.97 -0.87 13.90
C LEU A 34 -6.81 -1.01 12.92
N ASN A 35 -6.19 -2.18 12.84
CA ASN A 35 -5.12 -2.47 11.89
C ASN A 35 -5.62 -2.36 10.44
N ALA A 36 -6.79 -2.93 10.12
CA ALA A 36 -7.37 -2.85 8.78
C ALA A 36 -7.63 -1.38 8.36
N VAL A 37 -8.21 -0.57 9.26
CA VAL A 37 -8.43 0.86 8.99
C VAL A 37 -7.10 1.61 8.79
N ALA A 38 -6.08 1.29 9.58
CA ALA A 38 -4.75 1.88 9.43
C ALA A 38 -4.09 1.49 8.08
N GLU A 39 -4.20 0.23 7.67
CA GLU A 39 -3.67 -0.26 6.39
C GLU A 39 -4.31 0.44 5.20
N VAL A 40 -5.65 0.55 5.19
CA VAL A 40 -6.38 1.26 4.13
C VAL A 40 -5.96 2.73 4.07
N ARG A 41 -5.90 3.41 5.22
CA ARG A 41 -5.49 4.81 5.29
C ARG A 41 -4.06 5.02 4.78
N ASN A 42 -3.14 4.15 5.17
CA ASN A 42 -1.75 4.22 4.74
C ASN A 42 -1.62 3.98 3.23
N ALA A 43 -2.35 3.01 2.68
CA ALA A 43 -2.35 2.76 1.25
C ALA A 43 -2.94 3.93 0.44
N LEU A 44 -4.05 4.51 0.90
CA LEU A 44 -4.68 5.65 0.24
C LEU A 44 -3.79 6.89 0.26
N THR A 45 -3.20 7.22 1.41
CA THR A 45 -2.28 8.35 1.53
C THR A 45 -1.05 8.16 0.66
N ALA A 46 -0.46 6.94 0.64
CA ALA A 46 0.69 6.65 -0.20
C ALA A 46 0.37 6.82 -1.70
N GLU A 47 -0.80 6.36 -2.14
CA GLU A 47 -1.26 6.52 -3.52
C GLU A 47 -1.46 7.99 -3.90
N MET A 48 -2.11 8.78 -3.03
CA MET A 48 -2.34 10.20 -3.28
C MET A 48 -1.03 10.99 -3.36
N GLU A 49 -0.11 10.78 -2.43
CA GLU A 49 1.17 11.48 -2.43
C GLU A 49 2.04 11.05 -3.62
N GLU A 50 2.02 9.77 -4.00
CA GLU A 50 2.76 9.29 -5.17
C GLU A 50 2.21 9.88 -6.48
N ARG A 51 0.89 10.05 -6.61
CA ARG A 51 0.29 10.74 -7.77
C ARG A 51 0.71 12.20 -7.85
N LYS A 52 0.75 12.92 -6.72
CA LYS A 52 1.26 14.30 -6.68
C LYS A 52 2.72 14.37 -7.09
N ARG A 53 3.55 13.45 -6.58
CA ARG A 53 4.95 13.32 -6.96
C ARG A 53 5.11 13.05 -8.45
N ASN A 54 4.31 12.16 -9.02
CA ASN A 54 4.33 11.86 -10.45
C ASN A 54 3.99 13.07 -11.32
N GLU A 55 2.97 13.85 -10.93
CA GLU A 55 2.61 15.08 -11.63
C GLU A 55 3.74 16.12 -11.57
N ALA A 56 4.39 16.28 -10.43
CA ALA A 56 5.55 17.15 -10.28
C ALA A 56 6.73 16.70 -11.16
N LEU A 57 6.99 15.40 -11.23
CA LEU A 57 8.01 14.82 -12.11
C LEU A 57 7.68 15.07 -13.58
N ARG A 58 6.41 14.94 -13.99
CA ARG A 58 5.97 15.27 -15.35
C ARG A 58 6.28 16.72 -15.71
N LYS A 59 5.93 17.68 -14.83
CA LYS A 59 6.25 19.11 -15.03
C LYS A 59 7.77 19.34 -15.08
N GLY A 60 8.54 18.62 -14.27
CA GLY A 60 10.00 18.67 -14.30
C GLY A 60 10.59 18.17 -15.62
N ILE A 61 10.06 17.07 -16.17
CA ILE A 61 10.46 16.55 -17.48
C ILE A 61 10.17 17.57 -18.58
N ASP A 62 8.98 18.17 -18.59
CA ASP A 62 8.60 19.18 -19.58
C ASP A 62 9.60 20.36 -19.55
N ALA A 63 9.97 20.84 -18.36
CA ALA A 63 10.97 21.90 -18.20
C ALA A 63 12.40 21.47 -18.62
N ALA A 64 12.80 20.24 -18.30
CA ALA A 64 14.10 19.71 -18.69
C ALA A 64 14.21 19.49 -20.21
N GLN A 65 13.09 19.15 -20.87
CA GLN A 65 13.00 19.04 -22.32
C GLN A 65 13.25 20.40 -22.98
N THR A 66 12.58 21.46 -22.51
CA THR A 66 12.83 22.82 -22.99
C THR A 66 14.27 23.27 -22.71
N ALA A 67 14.84 22.93 -21.56
CA ALA A 67 16.23 23.25 -21.25
C ALA A 67 17.21 22.56 -22.22
N LEU A 68 16.91 21.31 -22.61
CA LEU A 68 17.70 20.57 -23.60
C LEU A 68 17.59 21.18 -25.00
N GLU A 69 16.40 21.62 -25.42
CA GLU A 69 16.20 22.34 -26.68
C GLU A 69 17.05 23.61 -26.73
N VAL A 70 16.99 24.43 -25.67
CA VAL A 70 17.79 25.65 -25.55
C VAL A 70 19.29 25.36 -25.55
N ALA A 71 19.74 24.31 -24.87
CA ALA A 71 21.15 23.91 -24.85
C ALA A 71 21.63 23.47 -26.25
N ASN A 72 20.80 22.72 -26.98
CA ASN A 72 21.10 22.32 -28.36
C ASN A 72 21.21 23.53 -29.29
N ASP A 73 20.28 24.49 -29.19
CA ASP A 73 20.31 25.69 -30.02
C ASP A 73 21.56 26.53 -29.75
N LYS A 74 21.93 26.72 -28.49
CA LYS A 74 23.17 27.44 -28.13
C LYS A 74 24.42 26.73 -28.63
N TYR A 75 24.48 25.41 -28.52
CA TYR A 75 25.59 24.62 -29.05
C TYR A 75 25.70 24.72 -30.59
N ARG A 76 24.57 24.58 -31.30
CA ARG A 76 24.53 24.69 -32.77
C ARG A 76 24.94 26.08 -33.27
N ASN A 77 24.65 27.12 -32.49
CA ASN A 77 25.05 28.49 -32.77
C ASN A 77 26.47 28.84 -32.27
N GLY A 78 27.21 27.87 -31.70
CA GLY A 78 28.57 28.07 -31.20
C GLY A 78 28.67 28.94 -29.94
N LEU A 79 27.56 29.16 -29.24
CA LEU A 79 27.49 30.02 -28.04
C LEU A 79 27.88 29.28 -26.76
N THR A 80 27.89 27.95 -26.78
CA THR A 80 28.22 27.12 -25.62
C THR A 80 28.85 25.80 -26.03
N ASP A 81 29.64 25.20 -25.14
CA ASP A 81 30.23 23.88 -25.33
C ASP A 81 29.20 22.74 -25.26
N PHE A 82 29.55 21.60 -25.87
CA PHE A 82 28.73 20.38 -25.86
C PHE A 82 28.45 19.83 -24.46
N ASN A 83 29.28 20.15 -23.47
CA ASN A 83 29.06 19.78 -22.07
C ASN A 83 27.69 20.26 -21.55
N ASN A 84 27.20 21.43 -22.00
CA ASN A 84 25.88 21.92 -21.59
C ASN A 84 24.74 21.05 -22.14
N VAL A 85 24.90 20.50 -23.35
CA VAL A 85 23.93 19.58 -23.95
C VAL A 85 23.89 18.27 -23.17
N ILE A 86 25.04 17.65 -22.89
CA ILE A 86 25.09 16.41 -22.10
C ILE A 86 24.53 16.62 -20.69
N ASN A 87 24.84 17.75 -20.05
CA ASN A 87 24.30 18.06 -18.72
C ASN A 87 22.76 18.18 -18.76
N ALA A 88 22.20 18.83 -19.78
CA ALA A 88 20.75 18.93 -19.96
C ALA A 88 20.11 17.54 -20.24
N GLN A 89 20.74 16.72 -21.09
CA GLN A 89 20.31 15.34 -21.34
C GLN A 89 20.32 14.49 -20.07
N ARG A 90 21.37 14.63 -19.25
CA ARG A 90 21.50 13.90 -17.97
C ARG A 90 20.39 14.30 -16.99
N SER A 91 20.09 15.59 -16.87
CA SER A 91 18.97 16.06 -16.04
C SER A 91 17.62 15.52 -16.52
N LEU A 92 17.37 15.52 -17.84
CA LEU A 92 16.16 14.95 -18.41
C LEU A 92 16.05 13.44 -18.14
N LEU A 93 17.15 12.71 -18.27
CA LEU A 93 17.20 11.28 -18.01
C LEU A 93 16.87 10.96 -16.55
N ILE A 94 17.50 11.64 -15.59
CA ILE A 94 17.26 11.44 -14.15
C ILE A 94 15.78 11.65 -13.80
N LEU A 95 15.15 12.69 -14.37
CA LEU A 95 13.73 12.96 -14.14
C LEU A 95 12.83 11.91 -14.79
N SER A 96 13.19 11.43 -15.98
CA SER A 96 12.47 10.38 -16.70
C SER A 96 12.54 9.05 -15.96
N GLU A 97 13.71 8.67 -15.45
CA GLU A 97 13.90 7.49 -14.59
C GLU A 97 13.08 7.60 -13.30
N ALA A 98 13.13 8.76 -12.63
CA ALA A 98 12.34 8.99 -11.42
C ALA A 98 10.83 8.86 -11.68
N ARG A 99 10.34 9.31 -12.85
CA ARG A 99 8.93 9.15 -13.25
C ARG A 99 8.58 7.69 -13.52
N ALA A 100 9.43 6.94 -14.20
CA ALA A 100 9.20 5.51 -14.44
C ALA A 100 9.11 4.71 -13.12
N ILE A 101 9.98 5.03 -12.15
CA ILE A 101 9.90 4.45 -10.80
C ILE A 101 8.58 4.85 -10.13
N SER A 102 8.17 6.11 -10.26
CA SER A 102 6.90 6.61 -9.71
C SER A 102 5.68 5.90 -10.31
N ASP A 103 5.65 5.66 -11.62
CA ASP A 103 4.57 4.90 -12.28
C ASP A 103 4.45 3.46 -11.72
N GLY A 104 5.60 2.81 -11.47
CA GLY A 104 5.65 1.52 -10.79
C GLY A 104 5.14 1.58 -9.35
N GLN A 105 5.47 2.65 -8.63
CA GLN A 105 5.03 2.88 -7.25
C GLN A 105 3.51 3.10 -7.17
N ILE A 106 2.91 3.87 -8.08
CA ILE A 106 1.45 4.06 -8.21
C ILE A 106 0.76 2.71 -8.41
N THR A 107 1.30 1.88 -9.31
CA THR A 107 0.73 0.55 -9.58
C THR A 107 0.77 -0.33 -8.32
N SER A 108 1.92 -0.33 -7.61
CA SER A 108 2.11 -1.08 -6.36
C SER A 108 1.18 -0.60 -5.24
N ASN A 109 1.03 0.72 -5.08
CA ASN A 109 0.14 1.33 -4.10
C ASN A 109 -1.33 1.03 -4.40
N THR A 110 -1.72 1.03 -5.67
CA THR A 110 -3.06 0.62 -6.10
C THR A 110 -3.34 -0.84 -5.70
N VAL A 111 -2.42 -1.78 -5.98
CA VAL A 111 -2.55 -3.18 -5.55
C VAL A 111 -2.64 -3.31 -4.02
N ARG A 112 -1.83 -2.52 -3.29
CA ARG A 112 -1.87 -2.49 -1.82
C ARG A 112 -3.21 -2.00 -1.29
N LEU A 113 -3.80 -0.98 -1.91
CA LEU A 113 -5.12 -0.46 -1.56
C LEU A 113 -6.19 -1.52 -1.78
N PHE A 114 -6.18 -2.22 -2.92
CA PHE A 114 -7.09 -3.34 -3.18
C PHE A 114 -6.96 -4.44 -2.13
N LYS A 115 -5.73 -4.80 -1.74
CA LYS A 115 -5.47 -5.78 -0.69
C LYS A 115 -6.04 -5.31 0.67
N ALA A 116 -5.79 -4.06 1.05
CA ALA A 116 -6.23 -3.51 2.33
C ALA A 116 -7.75 -3.39 2.44
N LEU A 117 -8.44 -3.15 1.33
CA LEU A 117 -9.90 -3.14 1.25
C LEU A 117 -10.54 -4.54 1.27
N GLY A 118 -9.74 -5.58 1.48
CA GLY A 118 -10.20 -6.97 1.58
C GLY A 118 -10.07 -7.78 0.29
N GLY A 119 -9.65 -7.17 -0.83
CA GLY A 119 -9.27 -7.84 -2.07
C GLY A 119 -10.21 -8.95 -2.56
N GLY A 120 -11.17 -8.64 -3.44
CA GLY A 120 -11.82 -9.61 -4.34
C GLY A 120 -12.47 -10.85 -3.71
N TRP A 121 -12.65 -10.87 -2.38
CA TRP A 121 -13.20 -11.99 -1.65
C TRP A 121 -14.70 -12.11 -1.91
N ALA A 122 -15.05 -12.79 -3.00
CA ALA A 122 -15.83 -13.98 -2.74
C ALA A 122 -14.88 -14.88 -1.92
N PRO A 123 -15.27 -15.33 -0.72
CA PRO A 123 -14.58 -16.49 -0.18
C PRO A 123 -14.59 -17.55 -1.28
N LEU A 124 -13.61 -18.44 -1.31
CA LEU A 124 -13.79 -19.75 -1.96
C LEU A 124 -14.85 -20.54 -1.14
N SER A 125 -16.04 -19.98 -0.97
CA SER A 125 -17.21 -20.55 -0.32
C SER A 125 -18.06 -21.14 -1.43
N GLU A 126 -17.85 -22.45 -1.65
CA GLU A 126 -18.87 -23.48 -1.98
C GLU A 126 -18.38 -24.57 -2.95
N GLU A 127 -17.25 -24.39 -3.65
CA GLU A 127 -16.83 -25.37 -4.67
C GLU A 127 -16.01 -26.56 -4.12
N TYR A 128 -15.54 -26.50 -2.86
CA TYR A 128 -14.78 -27.60 -2.24
C TYR A 128 -15.61 -28.53 -1.33
N GLU A 129 -16.76 -28.10 -0.79
CA GLU A 129 -17.65 -28.98 0.00
C GLU A 129 -18.57 -29.84 -0.89
N SER A 130 -19.00 -29.33 -2.05
CA SER A 130 -19.84 -30.08 -3.00
C SER A 130 -19.11 -31.22 -3.72
N ALA A 131 -17.76 -31.21 -3.71
CA ALA A 131 -16.92 -32.28 -4.26
C ALA A 131 -16.63 -33.41 -3.25
N GLN A 132 -16.78 -33.18 -1.94
CA GLN A 132 -16.54 -34.20 -0.91
C GLN A 132 -17.84 -34.86 -0.40
N ALA A 133 -19.00 -34.21 -0.55
CA ALA A 133 -20.30 -34.81 -0.22
C ALA A 133 -20.82 -35.80 -1.30
N LYS A 134 -20.05 -36.02 -2.38
CA LYS A 134 -20.41 -36.90 -3.51
C LYS A 134 -19.51 -38.14 -3.67
N LYS A 135 -18.75 -38.51 -2.63
CA LYS A 135 -18.02 -39.78 -2.58
C LYS A 135 -18.50 -40.66 -1.44
#